data_AF-A0A538JIB0-F1
#
_entry.id   AF-A0A538JIB0-F1
#
_cell.length_a   1.000
_cell.length_b   1.000
_cell.length_c   1.000
_cell.angle_alpha   90.00
_cell.angle_beta   90.00
_cell.angle_gamma   90.00
#
_symmetry.space_group_name_H-M   'P 1'
#
loop_
_entity.id
_entity.type
_entity.pdbx_description
1 polymer ?
#
loop_
_entity_poly.entity_id
_entity_poly.type
_entity_poly.pdbx_seq_one_letter_code
_entity_poly.pdbx_strand_id
1 'polypeptide(L)'
;MSASEPLPSCSGCGAPLPAAARFCPGCGRPVDADTGTTVRAEVPPSETGPVPVAYEVTQPHWFGVTPPIALLVLALAALAAAVVLFAAGDWPIGLILVGVSILVFTGFLEVARRKPDTAVTRMSADAFDGMRTRAGSALEALAARNRAGREIVRLRHELARVHAHRRDLLTVFGDAAYRGAPTDDLRAELERVDTRAAELDAEVQRVAAEGRARIERARLAVQETQMVSVPEPYPPPDEGNPPTPSPIPEPLPPPDEGTPPQPDPVPTPGPEPGIEPPKPA
;
A
#
# COMPACT_ATOMS: atom_id res chain seq x y z
N MET A 1 -32.35 -33.32 66.94
CA MET A 1 -32.39 -31.89 67.32
C MET A 1 -30.98 -31.52 67.74
N SER A 2 -30.16 -31.12 66.77
CA SER A 2 -28.75 -30.82 66.99
C SER A 2 -28.64 -29.37 67.44
N ALA A 3 -28.09 -29.16 68.62
CA ALA A 3 -27.77 -27.83 69.13
C ALA A 3 -26.64 -27.24 68.29
N SER A 4 -26.89 -26.09 67.66
CA SER A 4 -25.86 -25.32 66.97
C SER A 4 -24.93 -24.70 68.00
N GLU A 5 -23.66 -25.11 68.00
CA GLU A 5 -22.60 -24.35 68.68
C GLU A 5 -22.53 -22.93 68.09
N PRO A 6 -22.36 -21.88 68.91
CA PRO A 6 -22.25 -20.52 68.42
C PRO A 6 -20.98 -20.37 67.59
N LEU A 7 -21.14 -20.10 66.28
CA LEU A 7 -20.01 -19.79 65.40
C LEU A 7 -19.34 -18.49 65.85
N PRO A 8 -18.00 -18.44 65.90
CA PRO A 8 -17.28 -17.20 66.23
C PRO A 8 -17.63 -16.11 65.23
N SER A 9 -17.81 -14.88 65.71
CA SER A 9 -18.09 -13.72 64.86
C SER A 9 -16.80 -12.99 64.48
N CYS A 10 -16.77 -12.37 63.30
CA CYS A 10 -15.65 -11.56 62.86
C CYS A 10 -15.48 -10.32 63.75
N SER A 11 -14.27 -10.08 64.26
CA SER A 11 -13.96 -8.89 65.08
C SER A 11 -14.13 -7.56 64.34
N GLY A 12 -14.05 -7.57 63.00
CA GLY A 12 -14.16 -6.37 62.18
C GLY A 12 -15.60 -5.99 61.81
N CYS A 13 -16.43 -6.95 61.39
CA CYS A 13 -17.77 -6.69 60.86
C CYS A 13 -18.90 -7.46 61.55
N GLY A 14 -18.60 -8.33 62.52
CA GLY A 14 -19.58 -9.08 63.29
C GLY A 14 -20.25 -10.26 62.57
N ALA A 15 -19.93 -10.52 61.30
CA ALA A 15 -20.51 -11.64 60.53
C ALA A 15 -20.09 -13.01 61.12
N PRO A 16 -20.97 -14.02 61.09
CA PRO A 16 -20.62 -15.37 61.56
C PRO A 16 -19.55 -15.98 60.67
N LEU A 17 -18.48 -16.49 61.27
CA LEU A 17 -17.38 -17.12 60.56
C LEU A 17 -17.61 -18.63 60.48
N PRO A 18 -17.54 -19.24 59.29
CA PRO A 18 -17.55 -20.69 59.19
C PRO A 18 -16.29 -21.28 59.83
N ALA A 19 -16.41 -22.48 60.40
CA ALA A 19 -15.28 -23.17 61.03
C ALA A 19 -14.12 -23.29 60.02
N ALA A 20 -12.92 -22.82 60.42
CA ALA A 20 -11.68 -22.77 59.62
C ALA A 20 -11.58 -21.71 58.50
N ALA A 21 -12.42 -20.66 58.49
CA ALA A 21 -12.24 -19.54 57.57
C ALA A 21 -10.98 -18.73 57.88
N ARG A 22 -10.05 -18.61 56.93
CA ARG A 22 -8.86 -17.73 57.05
C ARG A 22 -9.18 -16.25 56.79
N PHE A 23 -10.21 -15.99 56.00
CA PHE A 23 -10.71 -14.66 55.69
C PHE A 23 -12.22 -14.60 55.91
N CYS A 24 -12.73 -13.47 56.40
CA CYS A 24 -14.15 -13.25 56.58
C CYS A 24 -14.84 -13.15 55.21
N PRO A 25 -15.87 -13.97 54.91
CA PRO A 25 -16.59 -13.89 53.64
C PRO A 25 -17.46 -12.62 53.51
N GLY A 26 -17.76 -11.94 54.62
CA GLY A 26 -18.56 -10.71 54.60
C GLY A 26 -17.76 -9.45 54.26
N CYS A 27 -16.56 -9.28 54.84
CA CYS A 27 -15.75 -8.06 54.68
C CYS A 27 -14.36 -8.29 54.09
N GLY A 28 -13.97 -9.54 53.82
CA GLY A 28 -12.66 -9.89 53.25
C GLY A 28 -11.46 -9.80 54.21
N ARG A 29 -11.69 -9.41 55.47
CA ARG A 29 -10.60 -9.24 56.45
C ARG A 29 -10.09 -10.61 56.95
N PRO A 30 -8.77 -10.83 57.10
CA PRO A 30 -8.25 -12.06 57.69
C PRO A 30 -8.73 -12.19 59.14
N VAL A 31 -9.08 -13.41 59.54
CA VAL A 31 -9.66 -13.68 60.88
C VAL A 31 -8.60 -13.51 61.99
N ASP A 32 -7.33 -13.73 61.68
CA ASP A 32 -6.18 -13.61 62.60
C ASP A 32 -5.44 -12.26 62.48
N ALA A 33 -6.11 -11.21 62.00
CA ALA A 33 -5.49 -9.89 61.77
C ALA A 33 -4.86 -9.27 63.03
N ASP A 34 -5.39 -9.60 64.22
CA ASP A 34 -4.90 -9.08 65.50
C ASP A 34 -3.73 -9.90 66.10
N THR A 35 -3.35 -11.03 65.47
CA THR A 35 -2.23 -11.88 65.92
C THR A 35 -0.89 -11.55 65.23
N GLY A 36 -0.81 -10.43 64.49
CA GLY A 36 0.47 -9.83 64.09
C GLY A 36 1.34 -10.64 63.10
N THR A 37 0.83 -11.72 62.52
CA THR A 37 1.62 -12.62 61.64
C THR A 37 1.39 -12.39 60.15
N THR A 38 1.27 -11.12 59.72
CA THR A 38 1.44 -10.76 58.30
C THR A 38 2.72 -9.93 58.15
N VAL A 39 3.84 -10.60 57.93
CA VAL A 39 5.05 -9.93 57.43
C VAL A 39 4.77 -9.57 55.98
N ARG A 40 4.76 -8.28 55.66
CA ARG A 40 4.74 -7.80 54.28
C ARG A 40 6.00 -8.32 53.60
N ALA A 41 5.88 -9.35 52.78
CA ALA A 41 6.99 -9.77 51.93
C ALA A 41 7.25 -8.63 50.94
N GLU A 42 8.45 -8.04 51.01
CA GLU A 42 8.91 -7.06 50.03
C GLU A 42 8.79 -7.71 48.65
N VAL A 43 7.95 -7.13 47.77
CA VAL A 43 7.87 -7.60 46.39
C VAL A 43 9.26 -7.39 45.79
N PRO A 44 9.90 -8.41 45.18
CA PRO A 44 11.16 -8.22 44.50
C PRO A 44 11.04 -7.03 43.55
N PRO A 45 12.02 -6.12 43.51
CA PRO A 45 11.96 -4.95 42.63
C PRO A 45 11.67 -5.42 41.21
N SER A 46 10.86 -4.67 40.46
CA SER A 46 10.58 -4.98 39.06
C SER A 46 11.90 -5.03 38.29
N GLU A 47 12.35 -6.23 37.94
CA GLU A 47 13.47 -6.42 37.03
C GLU A 47 13.01 -5.99 35.62
N THR A 48 13.08 -4.68 35.36
CA THR A 48 12.91 -4.08 34.03
C THR A 48 14.22 -4.11 33.23
N GLY A 49 15.17 -4.92 33.65
CA GLY A 49 16.39 -5.20 32.90
C GLY A 49 16.10 -6.13 31.72
N PRO A 50 16.92 -6.08 30.65
CA PRO A 50 16.87 -7.08 29.59
C PRO A 50 17.33 -8.43 30.16
N VAL A 51 16.39 -9.21 30.68
CA VAL A 51 16.65 -10.61 31.07
C VAL A 51 16.85 -11.38 29.77
N PRO A 52 18.03 -12.01 29.54
CA PRO A 52 18.28 -12.79 28.34
C PRO A 52 17.46 -14.08 28.42
N VAL A 53 16.22 -14.03 27.96
CA VAL A 53 15.40 -15.22 27.72
C VAL A 53 15.98 -15.86 26.46
N ALA A 54 16.82 -16.89 26.63
CA ALA A 54 17.26 -17.72 25.53
C ALA A 54 16.07 -18.57 25.06
N TYR A 55 15.36 -18.07 24.05
CA TYR A 55 14.33 -18.84 23.37
C TYR A 55 14.98 -19.59 22.19
N GLU A 56 14.92 -20.91 22.20
CA GLU A 56 15.33 -21.72 21.06
C GLU A 56 14.12 -21.88 20.13
N VAL A 57 14.13 -21.16 19.01
CA VAL A 57 13.07 -21.29 18.01
C VAL A 57 13.28 -22.58 17.24
N THR A 58 12.58 -23.64 17.62
CA THR A 58 12.51 -24.87 16.81
C THR A 58 11.77 -24.57 15.50
N GLN A 59 12.52 -24.34 14.42
CA GLN A 59 11.94 -24.19 13.09
C GLN A 59 11.44 -25.56 12.60
N PRO A 60 10.18 -25.66 12.10
CA PRO A 60 9.69 -26.89 11.51
C PRO A 60 10.47 -27.19 10.23
N HIS A 61 11.35 -28.19 10.30
CA HIS A 61 12.02 -28.75 9.14
C HIS A 61 11.10 -29.81 8.49
N TRP A 62 10.54 -29.50 7.33
CA TRP A 62 9.74 -30.47 6.59
C TRP A 62 10.67 -31.45 5.88
N PHE A 63 10.89 -32.62 6.46
CA PHE A 63 11.61 -33.71 5.78
C PHE A 63 10.77 -34.24 4.61
N GLY A 64 11.31 -34.21 3.40
CA GLY A 64 10.68 -34.80 2.20
C GLY A 64 10.08 -33.81 1.20
N VAL A 65 10.04 -32.50 1.51
CA VAL A 65 9.65 -31.49 0.52
C VAL A 65 10.89 -31.02 -0.23
N THR A 66 10.86 -31.11 -1.56
CA THR A 66 11.95 -30.65 -2.44
C THR A 66 12.30 -29.19 -2.11
N PRO A 67 13.57 -28.83 -1.88
CA PRO A 67 13.96 -27.47 -1.55
C PRO A 67 13.39 -26.49 -2.60
N PRO A 68 12.83 -25.34 -2.20
CA PRO A 68 12.23 -24.39 -3.13
C PRO A 68 13.23 -23.92 -4.21
N ILE A 69 14.52 -23.81 -3.85
CA ILE A 69 15.59 -23.50 -4.81
C ILE A 69 15.69 -24.58 -5.90
N ALA A 70 15.54 -25.86 -5.56
CA ALA A 70 15.59 -26.95 -6.54
C ALA A 70 14.41 -26.89 -7.52
N LEU A 71 13.20 -26.53 -7.06
CA LEU A 71 12.05 -26.33 -7.93
C LEU A 71 12.26 -25.15 -8.90
N LEU A 72 12.84 -24.04 -8.41
CA LEU A 72 13.15 -22.88 -9.25
C LEU A 72 14.21 -23.23 -10.31
N VAL A 73 15.30 -23.90 -9.91
CA VAL A 73 16.34 -24.35 -10.83
C VAL A 73 15.76 -25.30 -11.88
N LEU A 74 14.88 -26.22 -11.49
CA LEU A 74 14.20 -27.13 -12.41
C LEU A 74 13.31 -26.39 -13.40
N ALA A 75 12.53 -25.40 -12.95
CA ALA A 75 11.67 -24.59 -13.82
C ALA A 75 12.49 -23.82 -14.86
N LEU A 76 13.62 -23.22 -14.45
CA LEU A 76 14.53 -22.50 -15.34
C LEU A 76 15.23 -23.44 -16.33
N ALA A 77 15.67 -24.61 -15.88
CA ALA A 77 16.27 -25.62 -16.75
C ALA A 77 15.28 -26.12 -17.80
N ALA A 78 14.03 -26.40 -17.40
CA ALA A 78 12.96 -26.80 -18.32
C ALA A 78 12.66 -25.70 -19.35
N LEU A 79 12.66 -24.42 -18.92
CA LEU A 79 12.47 -23.28 -19.82
C LEU A 79 13.62 -23.15 -20.83
N ALA A 80 14.87 -23.26 -20.37
CA ALA A 80 16.04 -23.22 -21.25
C ALA A 80 16.02 -24.36 -22.28
N ALA A 81 15.67 -25.57 -21.86
CA ALA A 81 15.47 -26.70 -22.77
C ALA A 81 14.39 -26.42 -23.82
N ALA A 82 13.26 -25.83 -23.41
CA ALA A 82 12.20 -25.46 -24.34
C ALA A 82 12.71 -24.48 -25.42
N VAL A 83 13.48 -23.46 -25.05
CA VAL A 83 14.06 -22.49 -25.97
C VAL A 83 14.98 -23.16 -26.99
N VAL A 84 15.83 -24.09 -26.53
CA VAL A 84 16.73 -24.85 -27.40
C VAL A 84 15.94 -25.71 -28.41
N LEU A 85 14.87 -26.38 -27.97
CA LEU A 85 14.03 -27.19 -28.87
C LEU A 85 13.28 -26.34 -29.89
N PHE A 86 12.82 -25.15 -29.52
CA PHE A 86 12.25 -24.20 -30.46
C PHE A 86 13.26 -23.77 -31.52
N ALA A 87 14.51 -23.52 -31.13
CA ALA A 87 15.59 -23.19 -32.07
C ALA A 87 15.95 -24.36 -33.00
N ALA A 88 15.79 -25.60 -32.53
CA ALA A 88 16.00 -26.82 -33.32
C ALA A 88 14.85 -27.15 -34.31
N GLY A 89 13.71 -26.46 -34.21
CA GLY A 89 12.55 -26.66 -35.10
C GLY A 89 11.48 -27.62 -34.56
N ASP A 90 11.70 -28.23 -33.40
CA ASP A 90 10.75 -29.13 -32.74
C ASP A 90 9.72 -28.35 -31.90
N TRP A 91 8.94 -27.51 -32.58
CA TRP A 91 7.94 -26.65 -31.94
C TRP A 91 6.91 -27.38 -31.05
N PRO A 92 6.43 -28.62 -31.33
CA PRO A 92 5.44 -29.25 -30.45
C PRO A 92 6.04 -29.68 -29.11
N ILE A 93 7.27 -30.18 -29.09
CA ILE A 93 7.94 -30.60 -27.85
C ILE A 93 8.35 -29.37 -27.04
N GLY A 94 8.82 -28.32 -27.71
CA GLY A 94 9.06 -27.03 -27.08
C GLY A 94 7.83 -26.49 -26.37
N LEU A 95 6.64 -26.57 -26.99
CA LEU A 95 5.38 -26.11 -26.39
C LEU A 95 4.98 -26.92 -25.15
N ILE A 96 5.17 -28.25 -25.16
CA ILE A 96 4.94 -29.10 -24.00
C ILE A 96 5.87 -28.72 -22.85
N LEU A 97 7.16 -28.53 -23.11
CA LEU A 97 8.15 -28.14 -22.10
C LEU A 97 7.84 -26.77 -21.47
N VAL A 98 7.34 -25.81 -22.26
CA VAL A 98 6.86 -24.53 -21.72
C VAL A 98 5.73 -24.77 -20.73
N GLY A 99 4.75 -25.61 -21.06
CA GLY A 99 3.65 -25.97 -20.16
C GLY A 99 4.14 -26.61 -18.85
N VAL A 100 5.10 -27.54 -18.95
CA VAL A 100 5.71 -28.18 -17.77
C VAL A 100 6.48 -27.16 -16.92
N SER A 101 7.28 -26.29 -17.53
CA SER A 101 8.02 -25.23 -16.82
C SER A 101 7.07 -24.32 -16.04
N ILE A 102 5.95 -23.89 -16.65
CA ILE A 102 4.91 -23.09 -15.98
C ILE A 102 4.33 -23.85 -14.78
N LEU A 103 4.00 -25.14 -14.94
CA LEU A 103 3.40 -25.94 -13.88
C LEU A 103 4.34 -26.11 -12.68
N VAL A 104 5.62 -26.43 -12.94
CA VAL A 104 6.67 -26.51 -11.90
C VAL A 104 6.84 -25.15 -11.22
N PHE A 105 6.82 -24.07 -12.00
CA PHE A 105 6.95 -22.72 -11.48
C PHE A 105 5.77 -22.32 -10.57
N THR A 106 4.53 -22.67 -10.91
CA THR A 106 3.39 -22.48 -10.00
C THR A 106 3.51 -23.28 -8.70
N GLY A 107 4.04 -24.51 -8.77
CA GLY A 107 4.34 -25.29 -7.57
C GLY A 107 5.35 -24.58 -6.67
N PHE A 108 6.41 -24.00 -7.25
CA PHE A 108 7.37 -23.16 -6.53
C PHE A 108 6.68 -21.95 -5.87
N LEU A 109 5.80 -21.24 -6.58
CA LEU A 109 5.07 -20.09 -6.00
C LEU A 109 4.18 -20.50 -4.84
N GLU A 110 3.55 -21.67 -4.90
CA GLU A 110 2.69 -22.13 -3.81
C GLU A 110 3.50 -22.48 -2.56
N VAL A 111 4.68 -23.08 -2.73
CA VAL A 111 5.63 -23.32 -1.63
C VAL A 111 6.15 -21.98 -1.08
N ALA A 112 6.51 -21.05 -1.97
CA ALA A 112 7.00 -19.72 -1.61
C ALA A 112 5.98 -18.91 -0.80
N ARG A 113 4.70 -18.97 -1.19
CA ARG A 113 3.59 -18.30 -0.49
C ARG A 113 3.30 -18.88 0.89
N ARG A 114 3.49 -20.19 1.06
CA ARG A 114 3.23 -20.85 2.36
C ARG A 114 4.30 -20.53 3.42
N LYS A 115 5.54 -20.22 3.03
CA LYS A 115 6.59 -19.82 3.98
C LYS A 115 7.72 -18.99 3.33
N PRO A 116 7.72 -17.65 3.48
CA PRO A 116 8.75 -16.77 2.93
C PRO A 116 10.03 -16.73 3.82
N ASP A 117 10.62 -17.89 4.09
CA ASP A 117 11.75 -18.01 5.04
C ASP A 117 13.11 -17.56 4.45
N THR A 118 13.21 -17.41 3.12
CA THR A 118 14.46 -17.09 2.41
C THR A 118 14.34 -15.84 1.55
N ALA A 119 15.43 -15.05 1.44
CA ALA A 119 15.46 -13.79 0.70
C ALA A 119 15.11 -13.97 -0.80
N VAL A 120 15.58 -15.05 -1.42
CA VAL A 120 15.29 -15.37 -2.83
C VAL A 120 13.80 -15.65 -3.03
N THR A 121 13.16 -16.31 -2.07
CA THR A 121 11.73 -16.66 -2.10
C THR A 121 10.85 -15.41 -1.99
N ARG A 122 11.21 -14.46 -1.12
CA ARG A 122 10.55 -13.13 -1.05
C ARG A 122 10.71 -12.36 -2.35
N MET A 123 11.93 -12.27 -2.88
CA MET A 123 12.20 -11.54 -4.11
C MET A 123 11.42 -12.11 -5.30
N SER A 124 11.30 -13.43 -5.40
CA SER A 124 10.49 -14.07 -6.45
C SER A 124 8.99 -13.88 -6.26
N ALA A 125 8.48 -13.87 -5.03
CA ALA A 125 7.07 -13.65 -4.73
C ALA A 125 6.66 -12.19 -5.00
N ASP A 126 7.46 -11.23 -4.53
CA ASP A 126 7.26 -9.80 -4.76
C ASP A 126 7.38 -9.44 -6.25
N ALA A 127 8.33 -10.06 -6.96
CA ALA A 127 8.44 -9.94 -8.41
C ALA A 127 7.18 -10.50 -9.11
N PHE A 128 6.62 -11.62 -8.62
CA PHE A 128 5.41 -12.20 -9.18
C PHE A 128 4.15 -11.38 -8.90
N ASP A 129 3.98 -10.84 -7.69
CA ASP A 129 2.83 -10.01 -7.37
C ASP A 129 2.93 -8.64 -8.06
N GLY A 130 4.13 -8.07 -8.16
CA GLY A 130 4.42 -6.89 -8.98
C GLY A 130 4.27 -7.15 -10.48
N MET A 131 4.43 -8.38 -10.94
CA MET A 131 4.11 -8.80 -12.30
C MET A 131 2.61 -8.99 -12.47
N ARG A 132 1.88 -9.52 -11.48
CA ARG A 132 0.44 -9.79 -11.57
C ARG A 132 -0.39 -8.52 -11.57
N THR A 133 -0.01 -7.51 -10.78
CA THR A 133 -0.61 -6.16 -10.82
C THR A 133 -0.39 -5.48 -12.18
N ARG A 134 0.76 -5.72 -12.82
CA ARG A 134 1.05 -5.27 -14.20
C ARG A 134 0.48 -6.18 -15.30
N ALA A 135 0.25 -7.45 -15.01
CA ALA A 135 -0.22 -8.44 -15.99
C ALA A 135 -1.74 -8.41 -16.15
N GLY A 136 -2.51 -8.04 -15.12
CA GLY A 136 -3.96 -7.83 -15.26
C GLY A 136 -4.28 -6.80 -16.35
N SER A 137 -3.57 -5.67 -16.32
CA SER A 137 -3.72 -4.61 -17.32
C SER A 137 -3.09 -4.97 -18.68
N ALA A 138 -1.99 -5.73 -18.71
CA ALA A 138 -1.37 -6.18 -19.95
C ALA A 138 -2.19 -7.27 -20.68
N LEU A 139 -2.84 -8.18 -19.94
CA LEU A 139 -3.69 -9.23 -20.52
C LEU A 139 -4.97 -8.66 -21.12
N GLU A 140 -5.59 -7.68 -20.49
CA GLU A 140 -6.73 -6.96 -21.07
C GLU A 140 -6.31 -6.15 -22.32
N ALA A 141 -5.13 -5.52 -22.28
CA ALA A 141 -4.57 -4.84 -23.44
C ALA A 141 -4.26 -5.80 -24.61
N LEU A 142 -3.80 -7.02 -24.33
CA LEU A 142 -3.56 -8.07 -25.33
C LEU A 142 -4.86 -8.67 -25.88
N ALA A 143 -5.84 -8.91 -25.01
CA ALA A 143 -7.16 -9.41 -25.42
C ALA A 143 -7.92 -8.38 -26.28
N ALA A 144 -7.84 -7.10 -25.94
CA ALA A 144 -8.36 -6.00 -26.76
C ALA A 144 -7.64 -5.91 -28.12
N ARG A 145 -6.33 -6.15 -28.15
CA ARG A 145 -5.53 -6.18 -29.38
C ARG A 145 -5.93 -7.31 -30.32
N ASN A 146 -6.31 -8.48 -29.79
CA ASN A 146 -6.57 -9.68 -30.59
C ASN A 146 -7.85 -9.62 -31.43
N ARG A 147 -8.91 -8.92 -30.98
CA ARG A 147 -10.14 -8.77 -31.80
C ARG A 147 -9.97 -7.73 -32.90
N ALA A 148 -9.51 -6.53 -32.56
CA ALA A 148 -9.26 -5.47 -33.54
C ALA A 148 -8.19 -5.86 -34.58
N GLY A 149 -7.17 -6.62 -34.16
CA GLY A 149 -6.13 -7.12 -35.06
C GLY A 149 -6.67 -8.05 -36.17
N ARG A 150 -7.60 -8.96 -35.83
CA ARG A 150 -8.21 -9.86 -36.83
C ARG A 150 -9.03 -9.10 -37.87
N GLU A 151 -9.77 -8.09 -37.43
CA GLU A 151 -10.56 -7.24 -38.31
C GLU A 151 -9.69 -6.40 -39.25
N ILE A 152 -8.62 -5.79 -38.73
CA ILE A 152 -7.64 -5.05 -39.55
C ILE A 152 -6.98 -5.96 -40.59
N VAL A 153 -6.63 -7.21 -40.24
CA VAL A 153 -6.04 -8.16 -41.19
C VAL A 153 -7.03 -8.49 -42.32
N ARG A 154 -8.31 -8.70 -41.98
CA ARG A 154 -9.36 -8.93 -42.97
C ARG A 154 -9.51 -7.75 -43.93
N LEU A 155 -9.58 -6.53 -43.40
CA LEU A 155 -9.71 -5.31 -44.20
C LEU A 155 -8.50 -5.08 -45.09
N ARG A 156 -7.28 -5.31 -44.59
CA ARG A 156 -6.05 -5.22 -45.39
C ARG A 156 -6.01 -6.23 -46.53
N HIS A 157 -6.50 -7.44 -46.29
CA HIS A 157 -6.60 -8.44 -47.36
C HIS A 157 -7.60 -8.00 -48.44
N GLU A 158 -8.73 -7.40 -48.04
CA GLU A 158 -9.70 -6.85 -48.99
C GLU A 158 -9.12 -5.67 -49.79
N LEU A 159 -8.45 -4.74 -49.11
CA LEU A 159 -7.74 -3.61 -49.75
C LEU A 159 -6.69 -4.09 -50.75
N ALA A 160 -5.91 -5.11 -50.40
CA ALA A 160 -4.92 -5.71 -51.29
C ALA A 160 -5.55 -6.30 -52.56
N ARG A 161 -6.73 -6.92 -52.45
CA ARG A 161 -7.50 -7.42 -53.61
C ARG A 161 -7.99 -6.28 -54.50
N VAL A 162 -8.52 -5.21 -53.92
CA VAL A 162 -8.96 -4.01 -54.67
C VAL A 162 -7.78 -3.37 -55.41
N HIS A 163 -6.62 -3.23 -54.77
CA HIS A 163 -5.42 -2.71 -55.42
C HIS A 163 -4.85 -3.63 -56.51
N ALA A 164 -5.04 -4.95 -56.41
CA ALA A 164 -4.68 -5.87 -57.48
C ALA A 164 -5.61 -5.65 -58.69
N HIS A 165 -6.93 -5.59 -58.46
CA HIS A 165 -7.90 -5.34 -59.53
C HIS A 165 -7.67 -3.99 -60.23
N ARG A 166 -7.34 -2.94 -59.47
CA ARG A 166 -6.95 -1.64 -60.01
C ARG A 166 -5.75 -1.73 -60.97
N ARG A 167 -4.72 -2.52 -60.60
CA ARG A 167 -3.52 -2.71 -61.44
C ARG A 167 -3.87 -3.39 -62.76
N ASP A 168 -4.76 -4.38 -62.71
CA ASP A 168 -5.23 -5.07 -63.91
C ASP A 168 -6.03 -4.11 -64.81
N LEU A 169 -6.95 -3.33 -64.24
CA LEU A 169 -7.73 -2.32 -64.97
C LEU A 169 -6.86 -1.23 -65.60
N LEU A 170 -5.84 -0.74 -64.90
CA LEU A 170 -4.91 0.25 -65.44
C LEU A 170 -4.14 -0.28 -66.65
N THR A 171 -3.84 -1.57 -66.67
CA THR A 171 -3.17 -2.22 -67.80
C THR A 171 -4.09 -2.25 -69.02
N VAL A 172 -5.36 -2.64 -68.83
CA VAL A 172 -6.37 -2.65 -69.90
C VAL A 172 -6.68 -1.23 -70.39
N PHE A 173 -6.81 -0.27 -69.47
CA PHE A 173 -7.01 1.14 -69.79
C PHE A 173 -5.86 1.71 -70.63
N GLY A 174 -4.61 1.38 -70.28
CA GLY A 174 -3.43 1.80 -71.04
C GLY A 174 -3.44 1.27 -72.48
N ASP A 175 -3.77 -0.01 -72.68
CA ASP A 175 -3.88 -0.61 -74.02
C ASP A 175 -5.01 0.01 -74.84
N ALA A 176 -6.18 0.24 -74.24
CA ALA A 176 -7.32 0.88 -74.90
C ALA A 176 -6.99 2.33 -75.31
N ALA A 177 -6.38 3.10 -74.42
CA ALA A 177 -5.96 4.47 -74.71
C ALA A 177 -4.90 4.53 -75.83
N TYR A 178 -3.94 3.59 -75.83
CA TYR A 178 -2.92 3.52 -76.87
C TYR A 178 -3.51 3.21 -78.26
N ARG A 179 -4.53 2.34 -78.31
CA ARG A 179 -5.23 2.00 -79.57
C ARG A 179 -6.30 3.01 -79.98
N GLY A 180 -6.54 4.05 -79.19
CA GLY A 180 -7.62 5.02 -79.43
C GLY A 180 -9.04 4.45 -79.28
N ALA A 181 -9.19 3.37 -78.52
CA ALA A 181 -10.49 2.78 -78.20
C ALA A 181 -11.23 3.61 -77.13
N PRO A 182 -12.57 3.48 -76.99
CA PRO A 182 -13.33 4.16 -75.96
C PRO A 182 -12.85 3.78 -74.55
N THR A 183 -12.62 4.77 -73.68
CA THR A 183 -12.10 4.56 -72.32
C THR A 183 -13.06 4.96 -71.20
N ASP A 184 -14.25 5.50 -71.53
CA ASP A 184 -15.13 6.10 -70.53
C ASP A 184 -15.64 5.08 -69.50
N ASP A 185 -16.00 3.88 -69.94
CA ASP A 185 -16.40 2.79 -69.03
C ASP A 185 -15.26 2.34 -68.11
N LEU A 186 -14.03 2.28 -68.64
CA LEU A 186 -12.84 1.91 -67.86
C LEU A 186 -12.48 2.99 -66.85
N ARG A 187 -12.67 4.27 -67.20
CA ARG A 187 -12.50 5.41 -66.28
C ARG A 187 -13.52 5.34 -65.14
N ALA A 188 -14.79 5.10 -65.46
CA ALA A 188 -15.84 4.94 -64.47
C ALA A 188 -15.58 3.74 -63.53
N GLU A 189 -15.05 2.62 -64.05
CA GLU A 189 -14.66 1.49 -63.22
C GLU A 189 -13.48 1.81 -62.30
N LEU A 190 -12.44 2.49 -62.81
CA LEU A 190 -11.30 2.92 -62.01
C LEU A 190 -11.73 3.85 -60.86
N GLU A 191 -12.64 4.79 -61.11
CA GLU A 191 -13.20 5.67 -60.09
C GLU A 191 -13.96 4.89 -59.01
N ARG A 192 -14.73 3.87 -59.39
CA ARG A 192 -15.42 2.97 -58.43
C ARG A 192 -14.42 2.21 -57.56
N VAL A 193 -13.37 1.66 -58.16
CA VAL A 193 -12.31 0.91 -57.47
C VAL A 193 -11.52 1.82 -56.52
N ASP A 194 -11.20 3.04 -56.94
CA ASP A 194 -10.49 4.02 -56.13
C ASP A 194 -11.33 4.50 -54.94
N THR A 195 -12.63 4.73 -55.15
CA THR A 195 -13.58 5.04 -54.07
C THR A 195 -13.62 3.90 -53.06
N ARG A 196 -13.73 2.65 -53.53
CA ARG A 196 -13.76 1.48 -52.64
C ARG A 196 -12.46 1.29 -51.85
N ALA A 197 -11.32 1.55 -52.48
CA ALA A 197 -10.02 1.51 -51.79
C ALA A 197 -9.95 2.57 -50.69
N ALA A 198 -10.42 3.79 -50.95
CA ALA A 198 -10.47 4.88 -49.97
C ALA A 198 -11.38 4.55 -48.78
N GLU A 199 -12.56 3.96 -49.04
CA GLU A 199 -13.46 3.48 -47.98
C GLU A 199 -12.80 2.43 -47.07
N LEU A 200 -12.13 1.44 -47.66
CA LEU A 200 -11.46 0.38 -46.93
C LEU A 200 -10.28 0.89 -46.10
N ASP A 201 -9.51 1.84 -46.62
CA ASP A 201 -8.41 2.45 -45.88
C ASP A 201 -8.94 3.30 -44.70
N ALA A 202 -9.99 4.09 -44.92
CA ALA A 202 -10.66 4.85 -43.86
C ALA A 202 -11.20 3.93 -42.75
N GLU A 203 -11.76 2.76 -43.12
CA GLU A 203 -12.21 1.74 -42.18
C GLU A 203 -11.06 1.18 -41.34
N VAL A 204 -9.92 0.83 -41.97
CA VAL A 204 -8.71 0.37 -41.27
C VAL A 204 -8.23 1.42 -40.26
N GLN A 205 -8.20 2.69 -40.65
CA GLN A 205 -7.79 3.78 -39.77
C GLN A 205 -8.75 3.96 -38.59
N ARG A 206 -10.07 3.85 -38.83
CA ARG A 206 -11.09 3.95 -37.78
C ARG A 206 -10.95 2.85 -36.74
N VAL A 207 -10.85 1.59 -37.17
CA VAL A 207 -10.67 0.44 -36.26
C VAL A 207 -9.36 0.56 -35.49
N ALA A 208 -8.29 1.01 -36.15
CA ALA A 208 -6.99 1.22 -35.49
C ALA A 208 -7.00 2.37 -34.48
N ALA A 209 -7.73 3.47 -34.76
CA ALA A 209 -7.89 4.59 -33.85
C ALA A 209 -8.73 4.20 -32.63
N GLU A 210 -9.84 3.48 -32.84
CA GLU A 210 -10.67 2.99 -31.75
C GLU A 210 -9.91 2.04 -30.82
N GLY A 211 -9.14 1.11 -31.40
CA GLY A 211 -8.29 0.20 -30.64
C GLY A 211 -7.25 0.94 -29.79
N ARG A 212 -6.60 1.98 -30.35
CA ARG A 212 -5.66 2.84 -29.62
C ARG A 212 -6.34 3.58 -28.48
N ALA A 213 -7.51 4.19 -28.72
CA ALA A 213 -8.26 4.92 -27.70
C ALA A 213 -8.73 4.02 -26.54
N ARG A 214 -9.08 2.74 -26.81
CA ARG A 214 -9.41 1.76 -25.77
C ARG A 214 -8.19 1.42 -24.91
N ILE A 215 -7.01 1.23 -25.53
CA ILE A 215 -5.75 0.97 -24.81
C ILE A 215 -5.37 2.17 -23.95
N GLU A 216 -5.51 3.38 -24.47
CA GLU A 216 -5.22 4.61 -23.75
C GLU A 216 -6.13 4.77 -22.52
N ARG A 217 -7.44 4.55 -22.68
CA ARG A 217 -8.39 4.52 -21.56
C ARG A 217 -8.05 3.46 -20.51
N ALA A 218 -7.69 2.25 -20.93
CA ALA A 218 -7.27 1.18 -20.02
C ALA A 218 -5.97 1.54 -19.28
N ARG A 219 -5.01 2.20 -19.95
CA ARG A 219 -3.79 2.70 -19.31
C ARG A 219 -4.07 3.79 -18.29
N LEU A 220 -4.97 4.73 -18.59
CA LEU A 220 -5.35 5.80 -17.65
C LEU A 220 -6.00 5.24 -16.38
N ALA A 221 -6.79 4.17 -16.48
CA ALA A 221 -7.39 3.51 -15.31
C ALA A 221 -6.37 2.79 -14.40
N VAL A 222 -5.19 2.45 -14.94
CA VAL A 222 -4.15 1.68 -14.25
C VAL A 222 -2.98 2.58 -13.83
N GLN A 223 -2.89 3.80 -14.35
CA GLN A 223 -1.90 4.75 -13.85
C GLN A 223 -2.12 4.93 -12.36
N GLU A 224 -1.09 4.59 -11.61
CA GLU A 224 -1.03 4.78 -10.17
C GLU A 224 -1.46 6.21 -9.90
N THR A 225 -2.56 6.38 -9.17
CA THR A 225 -3.02 7.69 -8.73
C THR A 225 -1.96 8.22 -7.80
N GLN A 226 -0.93 8.84 -8.37
CA GLN A 226 0.08 9.54 -7.63
C GLN A 226 -0.69 10.61 -6.88
N MET A 227 -0.75 10.47 -5.55
CA MET A 227 -1.20 11.55 -4.70
C MET A 227 -0.24 12.70 -4.98
N VAL A 228 -0.68 13.65 -5.80
CA VAL A 228 -0.03 14.95 -5.88
C VAL A 228 -0.15 15.48 -4.46
N SER A 229 0.94 15.39 -3.70
CA SER A 229 1.08 16.16 -2.48
C SER A 229 0.88 17.60 -2.92
N VAL A 230 -0.30 18.15 -2.65
CA VAL A 230 -0.51 19.59 -2.67
C VAL A 230 0.65 20.12 -1.83
N PRO A 231 1.61 20.88 -2.41
CA PRO A 231 2.62 21.54 -1.61
C PRO A 231 1.84 22.24 -0.50
N GLU A 232 2.22 22.02 0.76
CA GLU A 232 1.57 22.68 1.89
C GLU A 232 1.24 24.11 1.45
N PRO A 233 -0.03 24.53 1.52
CA PRO A 233 -0.40 25.88 1.16
C PRO A 233 0.61 26.78 1.84
N TYR A 234 1.22 27.66 1.03
CA TYR A 234 2.04 28.81 1.41
C TYR A 234 2.33 28.91 2.91
N PRO A 235 3.59 29.04 3.38
CA PRO A 235 3.79 29.45 4.76
C PRO A 235 2.85 30.64 5.01
N PRO A 236 2.03 30.59 6.09
CA PRO A 236 1.06 31.64 6.35
C PRO A 236 1.78 32.96 6.12
N PRO A 237 1.21 33.88 5.32
CA PRO A 237 1.89 35.12 4.97
C PRO A 237 2.44 35.68 6.26
N ASP A 238 3.75 35.97 6.28
CA ASP A 238 4.41 36.58 7.43
C ASP A 238 3.43 37.62 7.96
N GLU A 239 2.90 37.39 9.16
CA GLU A 239 1.99 38.32 9.82
C GLU A 239 2.87 39.50 10.18
N GLY A 240 3.28 40.26 9.17
CA GLY A 240 3.75 41.61 9.31
C GLY A 240 2.70 42.26 10.18
N ASN A 241 3.14 42.68 11.37
CA ASN A 241 2.26 43.18 12.41
C ASN A 241 1.11 43.97 11.79
N PRO A 242 -0.16 43.64 12.11
CA PRO A 242 -1.30 44.34 11.53
C PRO A 242 -1.08 45.86 11.68
N PRO A 243 -1.45 46.68 10.67
CA PRO A 243 -1.24 48.12 10.76
C PRO A 243 -1.86 48.63 12.05
N THR A 244 -1.06 49.33 12.86
CA THR A 244 -1.49 49.87 14.15
C THR A 244 -2.77 50.68 13.95
N PRO A 245 -3.86 50.39 14.69
CA PRO A 245 -5.09 51.17 14.58
C PRO A 245 -4.81 52.65 14.86
N SER A 246 -5.46 53.55 14.14
CA SER A 246 -5.36 54.99 14.37
C SER A 246 -5.65 55.32 15.85
N PRO A 247 -4.81 56.11 16.55
CA PRO A 247 -5.07 56.48 17.94
C PRO A 247 -6.38 57.25 18.04
N ILE A 248 -7.34 56.71 18.79
CA ILE A 248 -8.54 57.44 19.20
C ILE A 248 -8.10 58.43 20.29
N PRO A 249 -8.42 59.73 20.20
CA PRO A 249 -8.13 60.67 21.28
C PRO A 249 -8.78 60.19 22.58
N GLU A 250 -7.99 60.04 23.64
CA GLU A 250 -8.49 59.61 24.94
C GLU A 250 -9.54 60.60 25.46
N PRO A 251 -10.66 60.10 26.04
CA PRO A 251 -11.61 60.95 26.75
C PRO A 251 -10.91 61.68 27.91
N LEU A 252 -11.19 62.98 28.08
CA LEU A 252 -10.69 63.77 29.21
C LEU A 252 -11.00 63.07 30.55
N PRO A 253 -10.05 63.05 31.50
CA PRO A 253 -10.30 62.46 32.82
C PRO A 253 -11.41 63.21 33.55
N PRO A 254 -12.25 62.50 34.34
CA PRO A 254 -13.22 63.14 35.22
C PRO A 254 -12.50 64.00 36.28
N PRO A 255 -13.14 65.08 36.78
CA PRO A 255 -12.50 65.99 37.73
C PRO A 255 -12.16 65.30 39.06
N ASP A 256 -11.04 65.72 39.64
CA ASP A 256 -10.39 65.17 40.85
C ASP A 256 -11.31 65.24 42.09
N GLU A 257 -11.87 64.08 42.48
CA GLU A 257 -12.48 63.91 43.81
C GLU A 257 -11.35 63.53 44.79
N GLY A 258 -10.82 64.55 45.47
CA GLY A 258 -9.59 64.49 46.26
C GLY A 258 -9.47 63.30 47.23
N THR A 259 -8.29 62.68 47.23
CA THR A 259 -7.94 61.59 48.16
C THR A 259 -7.67 62.15 49.56
N PRO A 260 -8.28 61.61 50.63
CA PRO A 260 -8.05 62.07 51.99
C PRO A 260 -6.62 61.72 52.49
N PRO A 261 -6.00 62.57 53.32
CA PRO A 261 -4.61 62.36 53.76
C PRO A 261 -4.46 61.10 54.61
N GLN A 262 -3.42 60.32 54.33
CA GLN A 262 -3.03 59.15 55.13
C GLN A 262 -2.33 59.60 56.43
N PRO A 263 -2.62 58.96 57.58
CA PRO A 263 -1.91 59.22 58.83
C PRO A 263 -0.50 58.62 58.85
N ASP A 264 0.44 59.34 59.45
CA ASP A 264 1.88 59.04 59.41
C ASP A 264 2.26 57.71 60.11
N PRO A 265 3.19 56.92 59.55
CA PRO A 265 3.67 55.68 60.14
C PRO A 265 4.65 55.89 61.31
N VAL A 266 4.47 55.12 62.38
CA VAL A 266 5.32 55.11 63.59
C VAL A 266 6.66 54.39 63.32
N PRO A 267 7.82 54.96 63.66
CA PRO A 267 9.12 54.33 63.42
C PRO A 267 9.42 53.19 64.40
N THR A 268 9.90 52.05 63.88
CA THR A 268 10.41 50.91 64.65
C THR A 268 11.94 50.98 64.78
N PRO A 269 12.55 50.61 65.93
CA PRO A 269 14.00 50.74 66.15
C PRO A 269 14.82 49.66 65.44
N GLY A 270 15.95 50.06 64.86
CA GLY A 270 16.90 49.17 64.16
C GLY A 270 17.80 48.34 65.10
N PRO A 271 18.40 47.23 64.60
CA PRO A 271 19.15 46.27 65.41
C PRO A 271 20.62 46.68 65.66
N GLU A 272 21.13 46.35 66.86
CA GLU A 272 22.52 46.56 67.29
C GLU A 272 23.52 45.66 66.53
N PRO A 273 24.72 46.18 66.17
CA PRO A 273 25.75 45.40 65.47
C PRO A 273 26.58 44.50 66.41
N GLY A 274 26.76 43.26 65.97
CA GLY A 274 27.51 42.20 66.65
C GLY A 274 29.03 42.37 66.64
N ILE A 275 29.65 41.81 67.68
CA ILE A 275 31.08 41.73 67.97
C ILE A 275 31.66 40.47 67.35
N GLU A 276 32.80 40.54 66.64
CA GLU A 276 33.75 39.42 66.52
C GLU A 276 35.14 39.90 65.98
N PRO A 277 36.23 39.12 66.08
CA PRO A 277 37.25 39.23 67.14
C PRO A 277 38.68 39.57 66.57
N PRO A 278 39.76 39.64 67.38
CA PRO A 278 40.96 40.41 67.04
C PRO A 278 42.16 39.63 66.48
N LYS A 279 43.22 40.41 66.14
CA LYS A 279 44.68 40.09 66.00
C LYS A 279 45.17 39.61 64.62
N PRO A 280 46.50 39.63 64.31
CA PRO A 280 47.69 40.25 64.94
C PRO A 280 48.53 41.10 63.92
N ALA A 281 49.67 41.75 64.14
CA ALA A 281 50.62 41.97 65.23
C ALA A 281 51.16 43.42 65.10
#